data_AF-A0A933M5L4-F1
#
_entry.id   AF-A0A933M5L4-F1
#
_cell.length_a   1.000
_cell.length_b   1.000
_cell.length_c   1.000
_cell.angle_alpha   90.00
_cell.angle_beta   90.00
_cell.angle_gamma   90.00
#
_symmetry.space_group_name_H-M   'P 1'
#
loop_
_entity.id
_entity.type
_entity.pdbx_description
1 polymer ?
#
loop_
_entity_poly.entity_id
_entity_poly.type
_entity_poly.pdbx_seq_one_letter_code
_entity_poly.pdbx_strand_id
1 'polypeptide(L)'
;MLLYVVEADIPILVWLLGWALVLAMKGDHEKHKKVAIWHGVATWASAAIVFVLVRMGFRMGQSAPEWILDLHLNIIYTIPPLLILLAITAMNRKSLAHKGTAAAYLMLWAAALVTGGMIFAMDRGWIQG
;
A
#
# COMPACT_ATOMS: atom_id res chain seq x y z
N MET A 1 8.01 3.93 17.36
CA MET A 1 7.37 2.64 17.68
C MET A 1 5.98 2.48 17.06
N LEU A 2 5.01 3.38 17.29
CA LEU A 2 3.64 3.21 16.74
C LEU A 2 3.56 3.23 15.21
N LEU A 3 4.37 4.04 14.53
CA LEU A 3 4.46 4.03 13.06
C LEU A 3 5.17 2.80 12.48
N TYR A 4 6.06 2.18 13.27
CA TYR A 4 6.68 0.90 12.93
C TYR A 4 5.65 -0.23 12.86
N VAL A 5 4.58 -0.15 13.67
CA VAL A 5 3.45 -1.09 13.61
C VAL A 5 2.71 -0.93 12.29
N VAL A 6 2.59 0.31 11.80
CA VAL A 6 1.91 0.60 10.53
C VAL A 6 2.78 0.24 9.31
N GLU A 7 4.10 0.45 9.39
CA GLU A 7 5.04 -0.03 8.37
C GLU A 7 5.12 -1.56 8.34
N ALA A 8 4.92 -2.24 9.49
CA ALA A 8 4.81 -3.69 9.55
C ALA A 8 3.53 -4.23 8.87
N ASP A 9 2.51 -3.40 8.66
CA ASP A 9 1.31 -3.78 7.91
C ASP A 9 1.57 -3.81 6.39
N ILE A 10 2.55 -3.04 5.88
CA ILE A 10 2.86 -2.96 4.45
C ILE A 10 3.22 -4.34 3.86
N PRO A 11 4.10 -5.17 4.48
CA PRO A 11 4.34 -6.53 4.03
C PRO A 11 3.08 -7.42 3.97
N ILE A 12 2.18 -7.30 4.94
CA ILE A 12 0.94 -8.08 5.00
C ILE A 12 0.01 -7.66 3.86
N LEU A 13 -0.12 -6.35 3.63
CA LEU A 13 -0.92 -5.79 2.54
C LEU A 13 -0.36 -6.20 1.17
N VAL A 14 0.95 -6.18 0.99
CA VAL A 14 1.56 -6.64 -0.26
C VAL A 14 1.41 -8.15 -0.44
N TRP A 15 1.51 -8.93 0.63
CA TRP A 15 1.25 -10.36 0.57
C TRP A 15 -0.19 -10.67 0.16
N LEU A 16 -1.18 -9.98 0.74
CA LEU A 16 -2.59 -10.10 0.36
C LEU A 16 -2.81 -9.72 -1.11
N LEU A 17 -2.17 -8.64 -1.57
CA LEU A 17 -2.22 -8.21 -2.97
C LEU A 17 -1.62 -9.27 -3.92
N GLY A 18 -0.43 -9.79 -3.59
CA GLY A 18 0.22 -10.85 -4.35
C GLY A 18 -0.61 -12.13 -4.40
N TRP A 19 -1.23 -12.50 -3.28
CA TRP A 19 -2.13 -13.64 -3.22
C TRP A 19 -3.39 -13.43 -4.06
N ALA A 20 -3.99 -12.23 -4.02
CA ALA A 20 -5.12 -11.87 -4.87
C ALA A 20 -4.78 -11.98 -6.36
N LEU A 21 -3.55 -11.57 -6.75
CA LEU A 21 -3.05 -11.70 -8.12
C LEU A 21 -2.89 -13.16 -8.54
N VAL A 22 -2.29 -14.01 -7.70
CA VAL A 22 -2.12 -15.44 -7.96
C VAL A 22 -3.48 -16.12 -8.15
N LEU A 23 -4.47 -15.80 -7.32
CA LEU A 23 -5.83 -16.34 -7.44
C LEU A 23 -6.50 -15.90 -8.74
N ALA A 24 -6.31 -14.64 -9.15
CA ALA A 24 -6.80 -14.14 -10.43
C ALA A 24 -6.19 -14.91 -11.62
N MET A 25 -4.88 -15.18 -11.59
CA MET A 25 -4.18 -15.96 -12.62
C MET A 25 -4.66 -17.41 -12.67
N LYS A 26 -5.02 -17.99 -11.52
CA LYS A 26 -5.56 -19.36 -11.43
C LYS A 26 -7.04 -19.47 -11.85
N GLY A 27 -7.71 -18.34 -12.13
CA GLY A 27 -9.14 -18.32 -12.48
C GLY A 27 -10.07 -18.59 -11.29
N ASP A 28 -9.56 -18.57 -10.05
CA ASP A 28 -10.36 -18.79 -8.84
C ASP A 28 -11.04 -17.48 -8.42
N HIS A 29 -12.12 -17.13 -9.11
CA HIS A 29 -12.81 -15.85 -8.98
C HIS A 29 -13.43 -15.64 -7.60
N GLU A 30 -13.93 -16.69 -6.95
CA GLU A 30 -14.59 -16.60 -5.65
C GLU A 30 -13.57 -16.27 -4.54
N LYS A 31 -12.44 -17.00 -4.51
CA LYS A 31 -11.37 -16.70 -3.54
C LYS A 31 -10.69 -15.39 -3.86
N HIS A 32 -10.46 -15.07 -5.13
CA HIS A 32 -9.91 -13.77 -5.54
C HIS A 32 -10.75 -12.62 -4.97
N LYS A 33 -12.08 -12.66 -5.14
CA LYS A 33 -12.99 -11.65 -4.61
C LYS A 33 -12.88 -11.51 -3.09
N LYS A 34 -12.85 -12.63 -2.37
CA LYS A 34 -12.71 -12.62 -0.90
C LYS A 34 -11.40 -11.96 -0.46
N VAL A 35 -10.28 -12.35 -1.06
CA VAL A 35 -8.96 -11.81 -0.71
C VAL A 35 -8.83 -10.34 -1.12
N ALA A 36 -9.36 -9.95 -2.29
CA ALA A 36 -9.37 -8.57 -2.73
C ALA A 36 -10.18 -7.66 -1.78
N ILE A 37 -11.30 -8.14 -1.24
CA ILE A 37 -12.07 -7.41 -0.22
C ILE A 37 -11.25 -7.26 1.07
N TRP A 38 -10.65 -8.34 1.57
CA TRP A 38 -9.79 -8.28 2.77
C TRP A 38 -8.62 -7.32 2.59
N HIS A 39 -7.95 -7.37 1.44
CA HIS A 39 -6.91 -6.42 1.07
C HIS A 39 -7.42 -4.98 1.10
N GLY A 40 -8.59 -4.72 0.50
CA GLY A 40 -9.20 -3.40 0.49
C GLY A 40 -9.53 -2.88 1.90
N VAL A 41 -10.14 -3.72 2.75
CA VAL A 41 -10.45 -3.38 4.15
C VAL A 41 -9.19 -3.09 4.94
N ALA A 42 -8.17 -3.96 4.83
CA ALA A 42 -6.91 -3.78 5.53
C ALA A 42 -6.18 -2.52 5.05
N THR A 43 -6.22 -2.22 3.75
CA THR A 43 -5.66 -0.98 3.17
C THR A 43 -6.33 0.26 3.77
N TRP A 44 -7.66 0.27 3.86
CA TRP A 44 -8.40 1.39 4.45
C TRP A 44 -8.12 1.57 5.94
N ALA A 45 -8.09 0.47 6.69
CA ALA A 45 -7.77 0.50 8.12
C ALA A 45 -6.36 1.06 8.35
N SER A 46 -5.38 0.56 7.60
CA SER A 46 -3.99 1.05 7.66
C SER A 46 -3.90 2.54 7.29
N ALA A 47 -4.53 2.96 6.19
CA ALA A 47 -4.53 4.37 5.78
C ALA A 47 -5.18 5.30 6.82
N ALA A 48 -6.27 4.88 7.48
CA ALA A 48 -6.91 5.64 8.54
C ALA A 48 -5.98 5.80 9.76
N ILE A 49 -5.26 4.73 10.13
CA ILE A 49 -4.28 4.77 11.22
C ILE A 49 -3.12 5.72 10.87
N VAL A 50 -2.55 5.61 9.65
CA VAL A 50 -1.52 6.55 9.17
C VAL A 50 -1.99 7.99 9.30
N PHE A 51 -3.19 8.30 8.79
CA PHE A 51 -3.74 9.65 8.80
C PHE A 51 -3.87 10.22 10.23
N VAL A 52 -4.38 9.42 11.17
CA VAL A 52 -4.50 9.83 12.58
C VAL A 52 -3.13 10.06 13.19
N LEU A 53 -2.17 9.14 12.99
CA LEU A 53 -0.83 9.26 13.56
C LEU A 53 -0.08 10.49 13.04
N VAL A 54 -0.17 10.77 11.74
CA VAL A 54 0.43 11.97 11.13
C VAL A 54 -0.22 13.23 11.69
N ARG A 55 -1.55 13.27 11.83
CA ARG A 55 -2.27 14.41 12.42
C ARG A 55 -1.94 14.66 13.89
N MET A 56 -1.61 13.61 14.64
CA MET A 56 -1.16 13.71 16.03
C MET A 56 0.30 14.18 16.16
N GLY A 57 1.00 14.45 15.06
CA GLY A 57 2.37 14.97 15.06
C GLY A 57 3.44 13.90 15.23
N PHE A 58 3.11 12.62 15.08
CA PHE A 58 4.12 11.56 15.09
C PHE A 58 4.98 11.65 13.81
N ARG A 59 6.29 11.81 13.99
CA ARG A 59 7.26 11.81 12.88
C ARG A 59 7.66 10.38 12.52
N MET A 60 7.47 9.99 11.26
CA MET A 60 8.06 8.80 10.66
C MET A 60 9.54 9.04 10.36
N GLY A 61 10.39 8.00 10.49
CA GLY A 61 11.77 8.00 10.01
C GLY A 61 12.57 9.27 10.28
N GLN A 62 12.79 9.64 11.56
CA GLN A 62 13.60 10.83 11.91
C GLN A 62 15.02 10.81 11.32
N SER A 63 15.48 9.62 10.96
CA SER A 63 16.76 9.27 10.36
C SER A 63 16.75 9.33 8.82
N ALA A 64 15.59 9.41 8.17
CA ALA A 64 15.47 9.47 6.71
C ALA A 64 15.42 10.93 6.21
N PRO A 65 16.03 11.25 5.05
CA PRO A 65 15.88 12.55 4.40
C PRO A 65 14.41 12.91 4.16
N GLU A 66 14.05 14.18 4.34
CA GLU A 66 12.66 14.66 4.20
C GLU A 66 12.04 14.28 2.84
N TRP A 67 12.83 14.30 1.77
CA TRP A 67 12.34 13.97 0.42
C TRP A 67 11.89 12.49 0.28
N ILE A 68 12.53 11.54 0.97
CA ILE A 68 12.12 10.12 0.95
C ILE A 68 10.82 9.96 1.72
N LEU A 69 10.72 10.65 2.86
CA LEU A 69 9.54 10.62 3.70
C LEU A 69 8.32 11.22 2.99
N ASP A 70 8.49 12.37 2.34
CA ASP A 70 7.45 13.03 1.55
C ASP A 70 7.01 12.16 0.37
N LEU A 71 7.96 11.52 -0.32
CA LEU A 71 7.66 10.58 -1.39
C LEU A 71 6.84 9.39 -0.87
N HIS A 72 7.27 8.78 0.25
CA HIS A 72 6.56 7.66 0.86
C HIS A 72 5.12 8.03 1.24
N LEU A 73 4.95 9.16 1.93
CA LEU A 73 3.64 9.68 2.31
C LEU A 73 2.75 9.95 1.10
N ASN A 74 3.28 10.58 0.04
CA ASN A 74 2.54 10.81 -1.20
C ASN A 74 2.05 9.51 -1.84
N ILE A 75 2.89 8.46 -1.83
CA ILE A 75 2.49 7.13 -2.31
C ILE A 75 1.34 6.59 -1.44
N ILE A 76 1.51 6.57 -0.12
CA ILE A 76 0.50 6.05 0.82
C ILE A 76 -0.84 6.79 0.66
N TYR A 77 -0.83 8.11 0.53
CA TYR A 77 -2.07 8.90 0.33
C TYR A 77 -2.71 8.70 -1.04
N THR A 78 -1.96 8.23 -2.03
CA THR A 78 -2.50 7.90 -3.36
C THR A 78 -3.14 6.51 -3.42
N ILE A 79 -2.80 5.60 -2.49
CA ILE A 79 -3.35 4.23 -2.46
C ILE A 79 -4.88 4.20 -2.26
N PRO A 80 -5.50 4.92 -1.30
CA PRO A 80 -6.95 4.92 -1.12
C PRO A 80 -7.76 5.39 -2.34
N PRO A 81 -7.49 6.55 -2.98
CA PRO A 81 -8.25 6.97 -4.16
C PRO A 81 -8.07 5.99 -5.32
N LEU A 82 -6.89 5.37 -5.47
CA LEU A 82 -6.66 4.38 -6.51
C LEU A 82 -7.41 3.07 -6.24
N LEU A 83 -7.52 2.65 -4.98
CA LEU A 83 -8.36 1.51 -4.57
C LEU A 83 -9.84 1.76 -4.90
N ILE A 84 -10.35 2.98 -4.66
CA ILE A 84 -11.72 3.36 -5.06
C ILE A 84 -11.87 3.25 -6.58
N LEU A 85 -10.92 3.78 -7.35
CA LEU A 85 -10.95 3.71 -8.81
C LEU A 85 -10.93 2.26 -9.31
N LEU A 86 -10.16 1.38 -8.65
CA LEU A 86 -10.09 -0.04 -8.97
C LEU A 86 -11.45 -0.73 -8.74
N ALA A 87 -12.13 -0.41 -7.63
CA ALA A 87 -13.47 -0.91 -7.35
C ALA A 87 -14.51 -0.40 -8.37
N ILE A 88 -14.48 0.89 -8.71
CA ILE A 88 -15.38 1.49 -9.71
C ILE A 88 -15.20 0.84 -11.08
N THR A 89 -13.96 0.67 -11.53
CA THR A 89 -13.67 0.05 -12.83
C THR A 89 -14.07 -1.43 -12.88
N ALA A 90 -13.95 -2.15 -11.75
CA ALA A 90 -14.44 -3.51 -11.61
C ALA A 90 -15.97 -3.60 -11.72
N MET A 91 -16.70 -2.74 -10.98
CA MET A 91 -18.17 -2.71 -11.01
C MET A 91 -18.72 -2.37 -12.40
N ASN A 92 -18.08 -1.45 -13.10
CA ASN A 92 -18.48 -1.03 -14.44
C ASN A 92 -18.05 -1.99 -15.56
N ARG A 93 -17.44 -3.14 -15.23
CA ARG A 93 -16.93 -4.15 -16.18
C ARG A 93 -16.00 -3.58 -17.27
N LYS A 94 -15.33 -2.46 -17.00
CA LYS A 94 -14.40 -1.80 -17.93
C LYS A 94 -13.05 -2.53 -17.90
N SER A 95 -12.97 -3.68 -18.56
CA SER A 95 -11.82 -4.60 -18.51
C SER A 95 -10.47 -3.92 -18.76
N LEU A 96 -10.35 -3.09 -19.80
CA LEU A 96 -9.09 -2.40 -20.12
C LEU A 96 -8.68 -1.40 -19.04
N ALA A 97 -9.63 -0.55 -18.61
CA ALA A 97 -9.39 0.44 -17.57
C ALA A 97 -9.07 -0.23 -16.22
N HIS A 98 -9.78 -1.31 -15.88
CA HIS A 98 -9.54 -2.07 -14.66
C HIS A 98 -8.13 -2.67 -14.63
N LYS A 99 -7.67 -3.27 -15.73
CA LYS A 99 -6.29 -3.79 -15.85
C LYS A 99 -5.25 -2.69 -15.70
N GLY A 100 -5.47 -1.53 -16.34
CA GLY A 100 -4.58 -0.36 -16.22
C GLY A 100 -4.50 0.15 -14.78
N THR A 101 -5.65 0.34 -14.13
CA THR A 101 -5.73 0.75 -12.72
C THR A 101 -5.11 -0.29 -11.79
N ALA A 102 -5.31 -1.58 -12.04
CA ALA A 102 -4.71 -2.66 -11.25
C ALA A 102 -3.18 -2.65 -11.36
N ALA A 103 -2.63 -2.43 -12.56
CA ALA A 103 -1.20 -2.32 -12.77
C ALA A 103 -0.61 -1.10 -12.05
N ALA A 104 -1.25 0.07 -12.17
CA ALA A 104 -0.84 1.26 -11.43
C ALA A 104 -0.89 1.05 -9.91
N TYR A 105 -1.93 0.35 -9.43
CA TYR A 105 -2.09 0.03 -8.02
C TYR A 105 -0.98 -0.87 -7.50
N LEU A 106 -0.60 -1.90 -8.28
CA LEU A 106 0.55 -2.75 -7.97
C LEU A 106 1.87 -1.97 -7.95
N MET A 107 2.08 -1.06 -8.92
CA MET A 107 3.28 -0.23 -8.97
C MET A 107 3.41 0.69 -7.74
N LEU A 108 2.31 1.29 -7.27
CA LEU A 108 2.34 2.11 -6.06
C LEU A 108 2.66 1.28 -4.81
N TRP A 109 2.12 0.07 -4.68
CA TRP A 109 2.48 -0.82 -3.56
C TRP A 109 3.95 -1.24 -3.60
N ALA A 110 4.49 -1.53 -4.79
CA ALA A 110 5.91 -1.80 -4.94
C ALA A 110 6.77 -0.60 -4.54
N ALA A 111 6.40 0.61 -4.96
CA ALA A 111 7.08 1.84 -4.58
C ALA A 111 6.99 2.10 -3.06
N ALA A 112 5.84 1.83 -2.44
CA ALA A 112 5.63 1.95 -1.00
C ALA A 112 6.57 1.00 -0.23
N LEU A 113 6.72 -0.24 -0.70
CA LEU A 113 7.65 -1.21 -0.12
C LEU A 113 9.11 -0.77 -0.22
N VAL A 114 9.52 -0.26 -1.39
CA VAL A 114 10.90 0.20 -1.60
C VAL A 114 11.20 1.39 -0.68
N THR A 115 10.33 2.40 -0.70
CA THR A 115 10.53 3.61 0.11
C THR A 115 10.44 3.32 1.61
N GLY A 116 9.48 2.50 2.06
CA GLY A 116 9.39 2.06 3.46
C GLY A 116 10.60 1.20 3.88
N GLY A 117 11.08 0.32 3.01
CA GLY A 117 12.29 -0.47 3.23
C GLY A 117 13.56 0.38 3.34
N MET A 118 13.67 1.45 2.53
CA MET A 118 14.76 2.43 2.64
C MET A 118 14.71 3.18 3.97
N ILE A 119 13.54 3.67 4.38
CA ILE A 119 13.35 4.35 5.67
C ILE A 119 13.75 3.41 6.82
N PHE A 120 13.29 2.16 6.78
CA PHE A 120 13.65 1.14 7.77
C PHE A 120 15.16 0.87 7.81
N ALA A 121 15.80 0.71 6.66
CA ALA A 121 17.24 0.44 6.58
C ALA A 121 18.09 1.62 7.07
N MET A 122 17.66 2.86 6.80
CA MET A 122 18.30 4.08 7.33
C MET A 122 18.14 4.18 8.86
N ASP A 123 16.96 3.87 9.38
CA ASP A 123 16.69 3.86 10.81
C ASP A 123 17.54 2.82 11.57
N ARG A 124 17.85 1.71 10.93
CA ARG A 124 18.76 0.68 11.44
C ARG A 124 20.25 0.98 11.22
N GLY A 125 20.57 2.08 10.53
CA GLY A 125 21.95 2.45 10.18
C GLY A 125 22.62 1.50 9.18
N TRP A 126 21.83 0.71 8.43
CA TRP A 126 22.34 -0.22 7.42
C TRP A 126 22.76 0.49 6.13
N ILE A 127 22.12 1.62 5.85
CA ILE A 127 22.45 2.51 4.74
C ILE A 127 22.47 3.96 5.27
N GLN A 128 23.33 4.79 4.68
CA GLN A 128 23.40 6.22 5.01
C GLN A 128 22.38 6.99 4.17
N GLY A 129 21.73 7.99 4.78
CA GLY A 129 20.75 8.89 4.16
C GLY A 129 21.36 10.18 3.65
#